data_AF-A0A1L3GS61-F1
#
_entry.id   AF-A0A1L3GS61-F1
#
_cell.length_a   1.000
_cell.length_b   1.000
_cell.length_c   1.000
_cell.angle_alpha   90.00
_cell.angle_beta   90.00
_cell.angle_gamma   90.00
#
_symmetry.space_group_name_H-M   'P 1'
#
loop_
_entity.id
_entity.type
_entity.pdbx_description
1 polymer ?
#
loop_
_entity_poly.entity_id
_entity_poly.type
_entity_poly.pdbx_seq_one_letter_code
_entity_poly.pdbx_strand_id
1 'polypeptide(L)'
;MTCETTLLFVYGTLRQGADHSAHQLLKREAKLIARGYMRGRLYEIDDYPGAVWSEAGNDQVVGELYQLLEADSLLETLDDYEEAGENYPEPREYKRCRVTVEREDKTKVVAWCYLYNRPTAGLRSVVSGDWCE
;
A
#
# COMPACT_ATOMS: atom_id res chain seq x y z
N MET A 1 26.28 12.76 -1.19
CA MET A 1 25.19 12.36 -0.28
C MET A 1 24.07 11.85 -1.15
N THR A 2 23.96 10.54 -1.33
CA THR A 2 22.79 9.95 -2.01
C THR A 2 21.63 10.08 -1.03
N CYS A 3 20.75 11.04 -1.29
CA CYS A 3 19.48 11.11 -0.58
C CYS A 3 18.71 9.85 -0.99
N GLU A 4 18.70 8.83 -0.12
CA GLU A 4 17.98 7.59 -0.40
C GLU A 4 16.50 7.95 -0.58
N THR A 5 15.99 7.71 -1.78
CA THR A 5 14.61 8.05 -2.11
C THR A 5 13.70 6.98 -1.54
N THR A 6 12.98 7.31 -0.47
CA THR A 6 11.98 6.40 0.10
C THR A 6 10.72 6.41 -0.76
N LEU A 7 10.27 5.22 -1.12
CA LEU A 7 9.06 5.01 -1.91
C LEU A 7 7.98 4.33 -1.07
N LEU A 8 6.74 4.72 -1.29
CA LEU A 8 5.54 4.12 -0.73
C LEU A 8 4.62 3.68 -1.85
N PHE A 9 4.17 2.43 -1.81
CA PHE A 9 3.17 1.86 -2.69
C PHE A 9 1.84 1.78 -1.97
N VAL A 10 0.79 2.34 -2.59
CA VAL A 10 -0.56 2.36 -2.05
C VAL A 10 -1.55 1.79 -3.07
N TYR A 11 -2.50 0.98 -2.63
CA TYR A 11 -3.41 0.23 -3.50
C TYR A 11 -4.89 0.44 -3.17
N GLY A 12 -5.21 1.27 -2.18
CA GLY A 12 -6.55 1.42 -1.63
C GLY A 12 -6.94 2.86 -1.30
N THR A 13 -7.46 3.07 -0.09
CA THR A 13 -7.98 4.35 0.42
C THR A 13 -6.97 5.51 0.47
N LEU A 14 -5.68 5.21 0.27
CA LEU A 14 -4.59 6.18 0.15
C LEU A 14 -4.38 6.69 -1.28
N ARG A 15 -4.99 6.06 -2.30
CA ARG A 15 -4.87 6.46 -3.71
C ARG A 15 -5.56 7.78 -4.01
N GLN A 16 -5.11 8.43 -5.09
CA GLN A 16 -5.71 9.67 -5.58
C GLN A 16 -7.16 9.43 -6.02
N GLY A 17 -8.12 9.98 -5.28
CA GLY A 17 -9.56 9.85 -5.58
C GLY A 17 -10.39 9.12 -4.52
N ALA A 18 -9.74 8.47 -3.55
CA ALA A 18 -10.41 8.19 -2.29
C ALA A 18 -10.61 9.54 -1.58
N ASP A 19 -11.85 10.01 -1.44
CA ASP A 19 -12.23 11.30 -0.83
C ASP A 19 -11.97 11.31 0.71
N HIS A 20 -10.87 10.70 1.13
CA HIS A 20 -10.49 10.41 2.50
C HIS A 20 -9.37 11.35 2.98
N SER A 21 -9.41 11.69 4.26
CA SER A 21 -8.41 12.51 4.97
C SER A 21 -6.97 12.01 4.77
N ALA A 22 -6.79 10.71 4.59
CA ALA A 22 -5.48 10.08 4.42
C ALA A 22 -4.78 10.47 3.10
N HIS A 23 -5.52 10.71 2.02
CA HIS A 23 -4.93 11.23 0.78
C HIS A 23 -4.39 12.66 0.95
N GLN A 24 -4.98 13.47 1.84
CA GLN A 24 -4.48 14.83 2.12
C GLN A 24 -3.10 14.80 2.80
N LEU A 25 -2.80 13.77 3.61
CA LEU A 25 -1.48 13.56 4.21
C LEU A 25 -0.44 13.31 3.10
N LEU A 26 -0.72 12.35 2.21
CA LEU A 26 0.17 12.03 1.09
C LEU A 26 0.36 13.21 0.14
N LYS A 27 -0.69 13.98 -0.14
CA LYS A 27 -0.61 15.11 -1.08
C LYS A 27 0.37 16.21 -0.64
N ARG A 28 0.62 16.36 0.67
CA ARG A 28 1.52 17.38 1.21
C ARG A 28 2.96 16.89 1.31
N GLU A 29 3.14 15.62 1.68
CA GLU A 29 4.44 15.06 2.07
C GLU A 29 4.97 14.00 1.12
N ALA A 30 4.24 13.73 0.03
CA ALA A 30 4.64 12.76 -0.97
C ALA A 30 4.29 13.23 -2.39
N LYS A 31 5.04 12.72 -3.36
CA LYS A 31 4.85 12.99 -4.79
C LYS A 31 4.52 11.70 -5.52
N LEU A 32 3.40 11.67 -6.24
CA LEU A 32 3.10 10.56 -7.15
C LEU A 32 4.16 10.48 -8.24
N ILE A 33 4.80 9.32 -8.39
CA ILE A 33 5.88 9.08 -9.36
C ILE A 33 5.41 8.19 -10.51
N ALA A 34 4.63 7.15 -10.21
CA ALA A 34 4.18 6.19 -11.21
C ALA A 34 2.95 5.41 -10.73
N ARG A 35 2.24 4.79 -11.67
CA ARG A 35 1.36 3.65 -11.39
C ARG A 35 2.15 2.36 -11.56
N GLY A 36 1.69 1.29 -10.93
CA GLY A 36 2.30 -0.02 -11.03
C GLY A 36 1.51 -1.08 -10.30
N TYR A 37 2.11 -2.26 -10.19
CA TYR A 37 1.53 -3.36 -9.45
C TYR A 37 2.56 -4.08 -8.60
N MET A 38 2.09 -4.65 -7.50
CA MET A 38 2.82 -5.65 -6.74
C MET A 38 2.18 -7.03 -6.95
N ARG A 39 2.92 -8.10 -6.65
CA ARG A 39 2.34 -9.43 -6.57
C ARG A 39 1.50 -9.58 -5.31
N GLY A 40 0.27 -10.04 -5.46
CA GLY A 40 -0.63 -10.20 -4.33
C GLY A 40 -2.08 -10.37 -4.73
N ARG A 41 -2.89 -10.75 -3.74
CA ARG A 41 -4.34 -10.77 -3.86
C ARG A 41 -4.92 -9.61 -3.09
N LEU A 42 -5.97 -9.03 -3.66
CA LEU A 42 -6.75 -7.98 -3.03
C LEU A 42 -8.05 -8.57 -2.50
N TYR A 43 -8.38 -8.23 -1.26
CA TYR A 43 -9.63 -8.60 -0.61
C TYR A 43 -10.37 -7.35 -0.14
N GLU A 44 -11.68 -7.43 -0.14
CA GLU A 44 -12.58 -6.51 0.54
C GLU A 44 -12.71 -6.99 1.99
N ILE A 45 -12.20 -6.20 2.94
CA ILE A 45 -12.28 -6.53 4.38
C ILE A 45 -13.67 -6.12 4.89
N ASP A 46 -14.01 -4.85 4.66
CA ASP A 46 -15.32 -4.22 4.81
C ASP A 46 -15.42 -3.13 3.71
N ASP A 47 -15.52 -1.85 4.06
CA ASP A 47 -15.52 -0.74 3.10
C ASP A 47 -14.11 -0.33 2.63
N TYR A 48 -13.11 -1.18 2.87
CA TYR A 48 -11.71 -0.90 2.56
C TYR A 48 -10.94 -2.16 2.12
N PRO A 49 -9.87 -1.98 1.32
CA PRO A 49 -9.13 -3.09 0.75
C PRO A 49 -8.00 -3.59 1.66
N GLY A 50 -7.79 -4.90 1.67
CA GLY A 50 -6.62 -5.56 2.25
C GLY A 50 -5.87 -6.36 1.20
N ALA A 51 -4.62 -5.98 0.92
CA ALA A 51 -3.76 -6.77 0.05
C ALA A 51 -2.91 -7.74 0.85
N VAL A 52 -2.81 -8.97 0.37
CA VAL A 52 -1.88 -9.98 0.88
C VAL A 52 -0.92 -10.39 -0.23
N TRP A 53 0.32 -10.67 0.14
CA TRP A 53 1.31 -11.14 -0.82
C TRP A 53 0.97 -12.56 -1.33
N SER A 54 1.26 -12.81 -2.62
CA SER A 54 1.01 -14.10 -3.29
C SER A 54 2.14 -14.38 -4.29
N GLU A 55 2.56 -15.64 -4.39
CA GLU A 55 3.52 -16.10 -5.41
C GLU A 55 2.86 -16.50 -6.75
N ALA A 56 1.53 -16.63 -6.78
CA ALA A 56 0.84 -17.05 -7.99
C ALA A 56 0.99 -15.98 -9.09
N GLY A 57 1.43 -16.40 -10.28
CA GLY A 57 1.88 -15.48 -11.33
C GLY A 57 0.83 -14.51 -11.87
N ASN A 58 -0.45 -14.80 -11.67
CA ASN A 58 -1.57 -13.96 -12.13
C ASN A 58 -2.10 -13.01 -11.06
N ASP A 59 -1.67 -13.17 -9.80
CA ASP A 59 -2.15 -12.35 -8.69
C ASP A 59 -1.39 -11.03 -8.66
N GLN A 60 -2.06 -9.95 -9.07
CA GLN A 60 -1.52 -8.61 -9.10
C GLN A 60 -2.42 -7.66 -8.34
N VAL A 61 -1.82 -6.74 -7.58
CA VAL A 61 -2.52 -5.63 -6.93
C VAL A 61 -2.04 -4.35 -7.57
N VAL A 62 -2.95 -3.64 -8.20
CA VAL A 62 -2.70 -2.37 -8.89
C VAL A 62 -2.73 -1.23 -7.89
N GLY A 63 -1.80 -0.30 -8.04
CA GLY A 63 -1.71 0.85 -7.16
C GLY A 63 -0.84 1.97 -7.70
N GLU A 64 -0.48 2.85 -6.78
CA GLU A 64 0.26 4.08 -7.03
C GLU A 64 1.54 4.08 -6.20
N LEU A 65 2.59 4.61 -6.81
CA LEU A 65 3.90 4.73 -6.20
C LEU A 65 4.20 6.20 -5.92
N TYR A 66 4.40 6.50 -4.64
CA TYR A 66 4.72 7.83 -4.15
C TYR A 66 6.17 7.88 -3.67
N GLN A 67 6.85 8.98 -3.99
CA GLN A 67 8.11 9.36 -3.36
C GLN A 67 7.80 10.17 -2.12
N LEU A 68 8.30 9.73 -0.97
CA LEU A 68 8.14 10.44 0.29
C LEU A 68 9.19 11.56 0.38
N LEU A 69 8.76 12.76 0.76
CA LEU A 69 9.64 13.91 0.99
C LEU A 69 10.27 13.83 2.37
N GLU A 70 9.45 13.55 3.40
CA GLU A 70 9.86 13.34 4.79
C GLU A 70 9.46 11.93 5.22
N ALA A 71 10.29 10.95 4.86
CA ALA A 71 9.94 9.54 4.95
C ALA A 71 9.57 9.10 6.37
N ASP A 72 10.40 9.39 7.37
CA ASP A 72 10.23 8.85 8.72
C ASP A 72 8.96 9.37 9.40
N SER A 73 8.71 10.68 9.35
CA SER A 73 7.52 11.30 9.97
C SER A 73 6.21 10.87 9.29
N LEU A 74 6.20 10.78 7.96
CA LEU A 74 5.02 10.33 7.24
C LEU A 74 4.75 8.85 7.48
N LEU A 75 5.79 8.03 7.53
CA LEU A 75 5.69 6.61 7.81
C LEU A 75 5.19 6.32 9.23
N GLU A 76 5.61 7.10 10.24
CA GLU A 76 5.08 7.03 11.61
C GLU A 76 3.59 7.40 11.64
N THR A 77 3.21 8.50 10.97
CA THR A 77 1.80 8.92 10.87
C THR A 77 0.93 7.86 10.19
N LEU A 78 1.45 7.21 9.15
CA LEU A 78 0.75 6.12 8.46
C LEU A 78 0.70 4.84 9.28
N ASP A 79 1.74 4.51 10.08
CA ASP A 79 1.70 3.37 11.00
C ASP A 79 0.59 3.55 12.04
N ASP A 80 0.37 4.78 12.53
CA ASP A 80 -0.72 5.09 13.44
C ASP A 80 -2.09 5.03 12.74
N TYR A 81 -2.18 5.52 11.50
CA TYR A 81 -3.43 5.50 10.72
C TYR A 81 -3.87 4.08 10.34
N GLU A 82 -2.94 3.22 9.93
CA GLU A 82 -3.20 1.83 9.50
C GLU A 82 -3.18 0.82 10.67
N GLU A 83 -3.11 1.33 11.91
CA GLU A 83 -2.95 0.52 13.12
C GLU A 83 -1.79 -0.50 13.07
N ALA A 84 -0.73 -0.14 12.33
CA ALA A 84 0.45 -0.97 12.10
C ALA A 84 1.57 -0.71 13.13
N GLY A 85 1.45 0.36 13.94
CA GLY A 85 2.41 0.74 14.98
C GLY A 85 2.49 -0.21 16.18
N GLU A 86 3.52 -0.06 17.01
CA GLU A 86 3.74 -0.92 18.18
C GLU A 86 2.71 -0.76 19.31
N ASN A 87 1.93 0.32 19.26
CA ASN A 87 0.89 0.63 20.24
C ASN A 87 -0.39 -0.20 20.05
N TYR A 88 -0.50 -0.98 18.97
CA TYR A 88 -1.70 -1.75 18.62
C TYR A 88 -1.56 -3.24 18.96
N PRO A 89 -2.63 -3.90 19.44
CA PRO A 89 -2.58 -5.31 19.84
C PRO A 89 -2.32 -6.25 18.66
N GLU A 90 -1.58 -7.33 18.92
CA GLU A 90 -1.37 -8.39 17.91
C GLU A 90 -2.57 -9.35 17.82
N PRO A 91 -2.92 -9.85 16.62
CA PRO A 91 -2.33 -9.52 15.33
C PRO A 91 -2.84 -8.15 14.81
N ARG A 92 -1.88 -7.27 14.48
CA ARG A 92 -2.16 -5.99 13.84
C ARG A 92 -2.87 -6.22 12.51
N GLU A 93 -3.80 -5.34 12.18
CA GLU A 93 -4.59 -5.48 10.96
C GLU A 93 -3.72 -5.37 9.72
N TYR A 94 -2.86 -4.36 9.70
CA TYR A 94 -1.85 -4.17 8.67
C TYR A 94 -0.45 -4.33 9.22
N LYS A 95 0.47 -4.70 8.33
CA LYS A 95 1.90 -4.76 8.58
C LYS A 95 2.64 -3.99 7.50
N ARG A 96 3.47 -3.04 7.91
CA ARG A 96 4.37 -2.35 7.00
C ARG A 96 5.49 -3.29 6.54
N CYS A 97 5.57 -3.50 5.24
CA CYS A 97 6.50 -4.40 4.58
C CYS A 97 7.16 -3.72 3.38
N ARG A 98 8.33 -4.21 2.97
CA ARG A 98 8.93 -3.84 1.69
C ARG A 98 8.44 -4.79 0.60
N VAL A 99 7.88 -4.24 -0.47
CA VAL A 99 7.40 -5.00 -1.62
C VAL A 99 8.13 -4.56 -2.88
N THR A 100 8.24 -5.48 -3.85
CA THR A 100 8.69 -5.14 -5.20
C THR A 100 7.49 -4.71 -6.03
N VAL A 101 7.56 -3.50 -6.56
CA VAL A 101 6.56 -2.93 -7.46
C VAL A 101 7.14 -2.94 -8.87
N GLU A 102 6.39 -3.50 -9.81
CA GLU A 102 6.66 -3.36 -11.23
C GLU A 102 5.87 -2.18 -11.78
N ARG A 103 6.58 -1.20 -12.33
CA ARG A 103 5.98 -0.01 -12.95
C ARG A 103 5.50 -0.33 -14.37
N GLU A 104 4.70 0.55 -14.94
CA GLU A 104 4.21 0.42 -16.32
C GLU A 104 5.35 0.33 -17.36
N ASP A 105 6.49 0.96 -17.08
CA ASP A 105 7.71 0.90 -17.90
C ASP A 105 8.53 -0.40 -17.73
N LYS A 106 8.00 -1.39 -17.01
CA LYS A 106 8.63 -2.69 -16.68
C LYS A 106 9.84 -2.59 -15.76
N THR A 107 10.14 -1.41 -15.21
CA THR A 107 11.16 -1.29 -14.17
C THR A 107 10.61 -1.76 -12.83
N LYS A 108 11.50 -2.34 -12.01
CA LYS A 108 11.16 -2.84 -10.68
C LYS A 108 11.81 -1.96 -9.63
N VAL A 109 11.03 -1.59 -8.62
CA VAL A 109 11.50 -0.80 -7.48
C VAL A 109 11.03 -1.41 -6.18
N VAL A 110 11.76 -1.15 -5.10
CA VAL A 110 11.34 -1.53 -3.75
C VAL A 110 10.64 -0.35 -3.12
N ALA A 111 9.47 -0.59 -2.53
CA ALA A 111 8.69 0.42 -1.83
C ALA A 111 8.14 -0.15 -0.52
N TRP A 112 7.88 0.72 0.45
CA TRP A 112 7.05 0.40 1.59
C TRP A 112 5.61 0.17 1.15
N CYS A 113 4.91 -0.73 1.82
CA CYS A 113 3.51 -1.06 1.57
C CYS A 113 2.91 -1.59 2.87
N TYR A 114 1.62 -1.31 3.11
CA TYR A 114 0.87 -1.87 4.22
C TYR A 114 0.12 -3.11 3.73
N LEU A 115 0.53 -4.29 4.18
CA LEU A 115 -0.12 -5.54 3.81
C LEU A 115 -1.07 -6.00 4.91
N TYR A 116 -2.24 -6.49 4.54
CA TYR A 116 -3.20 -7.07 5.46
C TYR A 116 -2.60 -8.33 6.11
N ASN A 117 -2.74 -8.44 7.43
CA ASN A 117 -2.04 -9.42 8.26
C ASN A 117 -3.00 -10.26 9.12
N ARG A 118 -4.31 -10.22 8.82
CA ARG A 118 -5.34 -11.05 9.47
C ARG A 118 -5.86 -12.15 8.53
N PRO A 119 -6.58 -13.16 9.07
CA PRO A 119 -7.11 -14.26 8.25
C PRO A 119 -8.03 -13.74 7.14
N THR A 120 -7.81 -14.22 5.91
CA THR A 120 -8.62 -13.84 4.74
C THR A 120 -9.74 -14.83 4.40
N ALA A 121 -9.94 -15.84 5.26
CA ALA A 121 -10.96 -16.86 5.03
C ALA A 121 -12.36 -16.25 5.08
N GLY A 122 -13.13 -16.42 3.99
CA GLY A 122 -14.49 -15.87 3.87
C GLY A 122 -14.55 -14.44 3.34
N LEU A 123 -13.41 -13.76 3.16
CA LEU A 123 -13.37 -12.43 2.56
C LEU A 123 -13.64 -12.50 1.06
N ARG A 124 -14.28 -11.45 0.54
CA ARG A 124 -14.51 -11.31 -0.89
C ARG A 124 -13.21 -10.92 -1.58
N SER A 125 -12.79 -11.70 -2.57
CA SER A 125 -11.63 -11.34 -3.39
C SER A 125 -12.04 -10.31 -4.45
N VAL A 126 -11.23 -9.28 -4.59
CA VAL A 126 -11.31 -8.31 -5.68
C VAL A 126 -10.50 -8.88 -6.85
N VAL A 127 -11.18 -9.55 -7.78
CA VAL A 127 -10.55 -10.31 -8.87
C VAL A 127 -9.75 -9.41 -9.83
N SER A 128 -10.16 -8.16 -10.01
CA SER A 128 -9.43 -7.18 -10.84
C SER A 128 -8.05 -6.83 -10.26
N GLY A 129 -7.88 -6.97 -8.94
CA GLY A 129 -6.69 -6.50 -8.24
C GLY A 129 -6.57 -4.97 -8.16
N ASP A 130 -7.54 -4.23 -8.67
CA ASP A 130 -7.63 -2.76 -8.59
C ASP A 130 -8.87 -2.39 -7.77
N TRP A 131 -8.66 -1.74 -6.62
CA TRP A 131 -9.74 -1.28 -5.74
C TRP A 131 -10.57 -0.14 -6.34
N CYS A 132 -9.99 0.64 -7.26
CA CYS A 132 -10.61 1.84 -7.81
C CYS A 132 -11.17 1.62 -9.22
N GLU A 133 -11.30 0.36 -9.66
CA GLU A 133 -11.90 -0.02 -10.94
C GLU A 133 -13.43 0.02 -10.92
#